data_AF-A0A7S2BGX0-F1
#
_entry.id   AF-A0A7S2BGX0-F1
#
_cell.length_a   1.000
_cell.length_b   1.000
_cell.length_c   1.000
_cell.angle_alpha   90.00
_cell.angle_beta   90.00
_cell.angle_gamma   90.00
#
_symmetry.space_group_name_H-M   'P 1'
#
loop_
_entity.id
_entity.type
_entity.pdbx_description
1 polymer ?
#
loop_
_entity_poly.entity_id
_entity_poly.type
_entity_poly.pdbx_seq_one_letter_code
_entity_poly.pdbx_strand_id
1 'polypeptide(L)'
;SRLSSPKQLKMFSKIVLALALMAGAANASSPAFVQWMKEHGKTYESAEEHRLRFSVWSSNLELVEAHNDEFARGRQTFDLAMNRFADMTNSEYRTMMLAPKSTRFVDNAETVFNKTNGATPDTMDW
;
A
#
# COMPACT_ATOMS: atom_id res chain seq x y z
N SER A 1 12.15 6.66 50.56
CA SER A 1 11.30 7.58 49.79
C SER A 1 11.95 7.91 48.45
N ARG A 2 11.49 7.25 47.38
CA ARG A 2 11.39 7.81 46.02
C ARG A 2 10.86 6.69 45.12
N LEU A 3 9.57 6.82 44.82
CA LEU A 3 8.80 5.96 43.93
C LEU A 3 9.53 5.82 42.58
N SER A 4 9.82 4.58 42.18
CA SER A 4 10.14 4.26 40.79
C SER A 4 8.89 4.53 39.95
N SER A 5 8.99 5.50 39.03
CA SER A 5 7.82 5.98 38.27
C SER A 5 7.33 4.95 37.24
N PRO A 6 6.00 4.82 37.03
CA PRO A 6 5.41 3.83 36.12
C PRO A 6 5.66 4.09 34.62
N LYS A 7 6.45 5.10 34.26
CA LYS A 7 6.74 5.46 32.86
C LYS A 7 7.94 4.70 32.28
N GLN A 8 8.83 4.16 33.11
CA GLN A 8 10.00 3.42 32.62
C GLN A 8 9.71 1.94 32.30
N LEU A 9 8.67 1.35 32.91
CA LEU A 9 8.26 -0.04 32.62
C LEU A 9 7.47 -0.17 31.31
N LYS A 10 6.89 0.93 30.80
CA LYS A 10 6.17 0.95 29.52
C LYS A 10 7.08 1.09 28.29
N MET A 11 8.33 1.50 28.49
CA MET A 11 9.29 1.67 27.39
C MET A 11 10.03 0.36 27.06
N PHE A 12 10.28 -0.50 28.06
CA PHE A 12 10.87 -1.82 27.82
C PHE A 12 9.85 -2.89 27.38
N SER A 13 8.56 -2.70 27.67
CA SER A 13 7.49 -3.59 27.18
C SER A 13 7.20 -3.47 25.68
N LYS A 14 7.70 -2.43 24.99
CA LYS A 14 7.50 -2.24 23.54
C LYS A 14 8.64 -2.76 22.68
N ILE A 15 9.81 -3.02 23.27
CA ILE A 15 10.98 -3.58 22.56
C ILE A 15 11.08 -5.11 22.76
N VAL A 16 10.41 -5.67 23.78
CA VAL A 16 10.32 -7.14 23.98
C VAL A 16 9.20 -7.79 23.16
N LEU A 17 8.30 -7.01 22.54
CA LEU A 17 7.26 -7.53 21.63
C LEU A 17 7.70 -7.52 20.15
N ALA A 18 8.98 -7.80 19.87
CA ALA A 18 9.52 -7.94 18.52
C ALA A 18 10.12 -9.34 18.24
N LEU A 19 10.03 -10.26 19.19
CA LEU A 19 10.58 -11.63 19.07
C LEU A 19 9.72 -12.61 19.88
N ALA A 20 8.51 -12.92 19.40
CA ALA A 20 7.78 -14.08 19.90
C ALA A 20 6.82 -14.63 18.83
N LEU A 21 6.91 -15.95 18.64
CA LEU A 21 6.04 -16.84 17.87
C LEU A 21 6.33 -16.98 16.37
N MET A 22 7.45 -17.63 16.07
CA MET A 22 7.39 -18.79 15.18
C MET A 22 6.89 -20.01 15.98
N ALA A 23 6.00 -20.79 15.39
CA ALA A 23 5.43 -22.08 15.82
C ALA A 23 4.14 -22.02 16.68
N GLY A 24 2.99 -22.17 15.99
CA GLY A 24 1.70 -22.48 16.60
C GLY A 24 0.55 -22.37 15.59
N ALA A 25 0.31 -23.44 14.83
CA ALA A 25 -0.66 -23.59 13.73
C ALA A 25 -0.34 -22.75 12.47
N ALA A 26 0.16 -23.39 11.42
CA ALA A 26 0.46 -22.75 10.14
C ALA A 26 -0.81 -22.15 9.51
N ASN A 27 -1.00 -20.84 9.67
CA ASN A 27 -1.54 -20.03 8.59
C ASN A 27 -0.50 -20.04 7.47
N ALA A 28 -0.48 -21.08 6.65
CA ALA A 28 0.52 -21.27 5.61
C ALA A 28 0.39 -20.14 4.57
N SER A 29 1.22 -19.11 4.70
CA SER A 29 1.48 -18.11 3.67
C SER A 29 2.83 -18.38 3.01
N SER A 30 2.99 -17.93 1.75
CA SER A 30 4.22 -18.15 1.01
C SER A 30 5.40 -17.37 1.62
N PRO A 31 6.64 -17.85 1.50
CA PRO A 31 7.83 -17.09 1.93
C PRO A 31 7.90 -15.70 1.29
N ALA A 32 7.43 -15.56 0.05
CA ALA A 32 7.36 -14.28 -0.66
C ALA A 32 6.40 -13.29 0.03
N PHE A 33 5.24 -13.75 0.50
CA PHE A 33 4.32 -12.89 1.26
C PHE A 33 4.92 -12.44 2.59
N VAL A 34 5.58 -13.35 3.32
CA VAL A 34 6.24 -13.04 4.59
C VAL A 34 7.36 -12.01 4.39
N GLN A 35 8.15 -12.15 3.32
CA GLN A 35 9.18 -11.18 2.97
C GLN A 35 8.59 -9.82 2.60
N TRP A 36 7.56 -9.81 1.74
CA TRP A 36 6.85 -8.59 1.36
C TRP A 36 6.23 -7.87 2.57
N MET A 37 5.65 -8.62 3.51
CA MET A 37 5.12 -8.07 4.75
C MET A 37 6.21 -7.36 5.55
N LYS A 38 7.39 -7.99 5.67
CA LYS A 38 8.53 -7.41 6.39
C LYS A 38 9.03 -6.13 5.73
N GLU A 39 9.15 -6.13 4.40
CA GLU A 39 9.59 -4.96 3.62
C GLU A 39 8.63 -3.77 3.76
N HIS A 40 7.32 -4.04 3.85
CA HIS A 40 6.28 -3.02 3.91
C HIS A 40 5.74 -2.76 5.33
N GLY A 41 6.32 -3.38 6.36
CA GLY A 41 5.92 -3.20 7.76
C GLY A 41 4.49 -3.67 8.07
N LYS A 42 4.04 -4.75 7.43
CA LYS A 42 2.68 -5.29 7.56
C LYS A 42 2.60 -6.30 8.71
N THR A 43 1.57 -6.14 9.53
CA THR A 43 1.18 -7.06 10.60
C THR A 43 -0.34 -7.13 10.65
N TYR A 44 -0.89 -8.32 10.88
CA TYR A 44 -2.34 -8.54 10.93
C TYR A 44 -2.73 -9.08 12.31
N GLU A 45 -3.87 -8.62 12.83
CA GLU A 45 -4.25 -8.87 14.23
C GLU A 45 -4.82 -10.28 14.44
N SER A 46 -5.45 -10.82 13.39
CA SER A 46 -6.10 -12.13 13.44
C SER A 46 -5.62 -13.08 12.35
N ALA A 47 -5.75 -14.38 12.62
CA ALA A 47 -5.47 -15.42 11.64
C ALA A 47 -6.42 -15.33 10.43
N GLU A 48 -7.66 -14.88 10.63
CA GLU A 48 -8.63 -14.65 9.56
C GLU A 48 -8.19 -13.49 8.66
N GLU A 49 -7.84 -12.35 9.25
CA GLU A 49 -7.33 -11.19 8.51
C GLU A 49 -6.06 -11.55 7.73
N HIS A 50 -5.12 -12.25 8.35
CA HIS A 50 -3.91 -12.71 7.67
C HIS A 50 -4.23 -13.58 6.45
N ARG A 51 -5.18 -14.54 6.56
CA ARG A 51 -5.59 -15.38 5.42
C ARG A 51 -6.25 -14.56 4.32
N LEU A 52 -7.12 -13.62 4.68
CA LEU A 52 -7.76 -12.71 3.73
C LEU A 52 -6.70 -11.89 2.97
N ARG A 53 -5.77 -11.27 3.70
CA ARG A 53 -4.71 -10.43 3.14
C ARG A 53 -3.73 -11.22 2.28
N PHE A 54 -3.40 -12.44 2.68
CA PHE A 54 -2.61 -13.35 1.85
C PHE A 54 -3.34 -13.72 0.54
N SER A 55 -4.65 -13.97 0.60
CA SER A 55 -5.46 -14.26 -0.59
C SER A 55 -5.49 -13.06 -1.55
N VAL A 56 -5.75 -11.85 -1.05
CA VAL A 56 -5.74 -10.63 -1.86
C VAL A 56 -4.36 -10.36 -2.46
N TRP A 57 -3.30 -10.52 -1.66
CA TRP A 57 -1.92 -10.37 -2.13
C TRP A 57 -1.57 -11.37 -3.23
N SER A 58 -2.00 -12.62 -3.11
CA SER A 58 -1.75 -13.65 -4.12
C SER A 58 -2.46 -13.30 -5.44
N SER A 59 -3.73 -12.89 -5.38
CA SER A 59 -4.47 -12.44 -6.56
C SER A 59 -3.84 -11.22 -7.22
N ASN A 60 -3.32 -10.28 -6.44
CA ASN A 60 -2.62 -9.11 -6.98
C ASN A 60 -1.25 -9.48 -7.58
N LEU A 61 -0.56 -10.48 -7.04
CA LEU A 61 0.68 -11.00 -7.62
C LEU A 61 0.42 -11.59 -9.01
N GLU A 62 -0.61 -12.44 -9.14
CA GLU A 62 -1.01 -13.03 -10.43
C GLU A 62 -1.35 -11.93 -11.46
N LEU A 63 -2.04 -10.88 -11.03
CA LEU A 63 -2.35 -9.73 -11.88
C LEU A 63 -1.07 -9.01 -12.35
N VAL A 64 -0.12 -8.77 -11.44
CA VAL A 64 1.16 -8.13 -11.75
C VAL A 64 1.96 -8.97 -12.73
N GLU A 65 2.08 -10.28 -12.50
CA GLU A 65 2.80 -11.19 -13.37
C GLU A 65 2.18 -11.23 -14.76
N ALA A 66 0.86 -11.41 -14.84
CA ALA A 66 0.15 -11.42 -16.12
C ALA A 66 0.30 -10.09 -16.88
N HIS A 67 0.18 -8.94 -16.21
CA HIS A 67 0.36 -7.63 -16.85
C HIS A 67 1.79 -7.41 -17.33
N ASN A 68 2.78 -7.83 -16.56
CA ASN A 68 4.20 -7.67 -16.91
C ASN A 68 4.61 -8.60 -18.06
N ASP A 69 4.01 -9.78 -18.13
CA ASP A 69 4.11 -10.68 -19.29
C ASP A 69 3.58 -10.02 -20.58
N GLU A 70 2.48 -9.29 -20.48
CA GLU A 70 1.91 -8.52 -21.58
C GLU A 70 2.79 -7.32 -21.97
N PHE A 71 3.32 -6.62 -20.97
CA PHE A 71 4.29 -5.53 -21.14
C PHE A 71 5.56 -6.02 -21.86
N ALA A 72 6.13 -7.16 -21.45
CA ALA A 72 7.30 -7.76 -22.08
C ALA A 72 7.07 -8.14 -23.55
N ARG A 73 5.82 -8.39 -23.96
CA ARG A 73 5.41 -8.63 -25.35
C ARG A 73 5.06 -7.36 -26.12
N GLY A 74 5.23 -6.18 -25.51
CA GLY A 74 4.88 -4.88 -26.11
C GLY A 74 3.38 -4.61 -26.22
N ARG A 75 2.54 -5.36 -25.48
CA ARG A 75 1.07 -5.20 -25.48
C ARG A 75 0.56 -4.24 -24.40
N GLN A 76 1.42 -3.84 -23.48
CA GLN A 76 1.18 -2.79 -22.49
C GLN A 76 2.25 -1.72 -22.60
N THR A 77 1.92 -0.50 -22.19
CA THR A 77 2.85 0.65 -22.22
C THR A 77 3.55 0.90 -20.89
N PHE A 78 3.19 0.15 -19.85
CA PHE A 78 3.75 0.26 -18.50
C PHE A 78 3.76 -1.11 -17.83
N ASP A 79 4.55 -1.25 -16.78
CA ASP A 79 4.64 -2.42 -15.91
C ASP A 79 3.98 -2.16 -14.54
N LEU A 80 3.72 -3.24 -13.80
CA LEU A 80 3.19 -3.22 -12.44
C LEU A 80 4.19 -3.83 -11.46
N ALA A 81 4.05 -3.48 -10.19
CA ALA A 81 4.88 -4.00 -9.11
C ALA A 81 4.08 -4.20 -7.83
N MET A 82 4.51 -5.18 -7.02
CA MET A 82 3.94 -5.50 -5.71
C MET A 82 4.32 -4.44 -4.66
N ASN A 83 3.55 -3.36 -4.61
CA ASN A 83 3.77 -2.24 -3.69
C ASN A 83 3.07 -2.43 -2.33
N ARG A 84 3.13 -1.41 -1.45
CA ARG A 84 2.51 -1.39 -0.10
C ARG A 84 0.98 -1.60 -0.05
N PHE A 85 0.30 -1.49 -1.19
CA PHE A 85 -1.14 -1.68 -1.35
C PHE A 85 -1.50 -3.05 -1.90
N ALA A 86 -0.51 -3.94 -2.11
CA ALA A 86 -0.74 -5.24 -2.74
C ALA A 86 -1.63 -6.19 -1.90
N ASP A 87 -1.85 -5.93 -0.61
CA ASP A 87 -2.81 -6.66 0.23
C ASP A 87 -4.22 -6.04 0.25
N MET A 88 -4.48 -5.02 -0.58
CA MET A 88 -5.77 -4.34 -0.67
C MET A 88 -6.52 -4.72 -1.93
N THR A 89 -7.83 -4.92 -1.78
CA THR A 89 -8.75 -5.01 -2.91
C THR A 89 -8.91 -3.63 -3.57
N ASN A 90 -9.35 -3.62 -4.84
CA ASN A 90 -9.60 -2.35 -5.54
C ASN A 90 -10.64 -1.48 -4.81
N SER A 91 -11.65 -2.11 -4.21
CA SER A 91 -12.68 -1.39 -3.43
C SER A 91 -12.08 -0.76 -2.17
N GLU A 92 -11.27 -1.48 -1.40
CA GLU A 92 -10.59 -0.92 -0.23
C GLU A 92 -9.67 0.22 -0.61
N TYR A 93 -8.87 0.05 -1.68
CA TYR A 93 -7.98 1.10 -2.17
C TYR A 93 -8.76 2.37 -2.53
N ARG A 94 -9.87 2.24 -3.27
CA ARG A 94 -10.71 3.38 -3.65
C ARG A 94 -11.30 4.09 -2.44
N THR A 95 -11.81 3.35 -1.46
CA THR A 95 -12.43 3.93 -0.27
C THR A 95 -11.41 4.62 0.64
N MET A 96 -10.21 4.06 0.78
CA MET A 96 -9.21 4.56 1.74
C MET A 96 -8.28 5.63 1.15
N MET A 97 -7.95 5.54 -0.14
CA MET A 97 -6.88 6.33 -0.74
C MET A 97 -7.36 7.42 -1.69
N LEU A 98 -8.61 7.35 -2.17
CA LEU A 98 -9.14 8.35 -3.10
C LEU A 98 -10.05 9.33 -2.37
N ALA A 99 -9.94 10.60 -2.75
CA ALA A 99 -10.91 11.60 -2.32
C ALA A 99 -12.30 11.27 -2.88
N PRO A 100 -13.37 11.53 -2.12
CA PRO A 100 -14.72 11.44 -2.66
C PRO A 100 -14.84 12.36 -3.87
N LYS A 101 -15.63 11.93 -4.85
CA LYS A 101 -15.89 12.74 -6.04
C LYS A 101 -16.41 14.12 -5.61
N SER A 102 -15.75 15.18 -6.10
CA SER A 102 -16.22 16.53 -5.84
C SER A 102 -17.66 16.67 -6.37
N THR A 103 -18.57 17.06 -5.49
CA THR A 103 -19.92 17.51 -5.86
C THR A 103 -19.96 19.02 -6.11
N ARG A 104 -18.83 19.72 -5.92
CA ARG A 104 -18.70 21.14 -6.25
C ARG A 104 -18.46 21.27 -7.74
N PHE A 105 -19.52 21.60 -8.47
CA PHE A 105 -19.38 22.38 -9.69
C PHE A 105 -18.97 23.79 -9.26
N VAL A 106 -17.79 24.23 -9.69
CA VAL A 106 -17.37 25.62 -9.47
C VAL A 106 -18.02 26.43 -10.58
N ASP A 107 -19.25 26.88 -10.34
CA ASP A 107 -20.02 27.65 -11.31
C ASP A 107 -19.42 29.05 -11.58
N ASN A 108 -18.48 29.50 -10.74
CA ASN A 108 -17.89 30.85 -10.76
C ASN A 108 -16.34 30.83 -10.84
N ALA A 109 -15.75 29.99 -11.68
CA ALA A 109 -14.30 30.04 -11.90
C ALA A 109 -13.92 31.31 -12.68
N GLU A 110 -13.53 32.40 -11.99
CA GLU A 110 -12.97 33.63 -12.58
C GLU A 110 -11.53 33.47 -13.11
N THR A 111 -11.08 32.25 -13.37
CA THR A 111 -9.71 32.00 -13.84
C THR A 111 -9.67 32.01 -15.36
N VAL A 112 -9.30 33.16 -15.94
CA VAL A 112 -8.98 33.25 -17.37
C VAL A 112 -7.59 32.64 -17.58
N PHE A 113 -7.54 31.47 -18.23
CA PHE A 113 -6.29 30.94 -18.75
C PHE A 113 -5.85 31.79 -19.95
N ASN A 114 -4.92 32.72 -19.72
CA ASN A 114 -4.31 33.52 -20.77
C ASN A 114 -3.23 32.69 -21.49
N LYS A 115 -3.64 31.93 -22.52
CA LYS A 115 -2.72 31.18 -23.36
C LYS A 115 -1.74 32.13 -24.04
N THR A 116 -0.44 31.91 -23.87
CA THR A 116 0.59 32.60 -24.65
C THR A 116 0.72 31.93 -26.02
N ASN A 117 0.82 32.72 -27.10
CA ASN A 117 0.97 32.21 -28.48
C ASN A 117 2.41 31.76 -28.80
N GLY A 118 3.14 31.22 -27.82
CA GLY A 118 4.51 30.75 -27.98
C GLY A 118 4.58 29.25 -28.32
N ALA A 119 5.70 28.84 -28.93
CA ALA A 119 6.03 27.41 -29.02
C ALA A 119 6.14 26.83 -27.60
N THR A 120 5.45 25.72 -27.35
CA THR A 120 5.54 25.00 -26.09
C THR A 120 6.79 24.12 -26.08
N PRO A 121 7.42 23.91 -24.93
CA PRO A 121 8.54 22.98 -24.84
C PRO A 121 8.08 21.54 -25.13
N ASP A 122 8.97 20.75 -25.73
CA ASP A 122 8.69 19.33 -26.03
C ASP A 122 8.57 18.47 -24.76
N THR A 123 9.20 18.90 -23.66
CA THR A 123 9.17 18.24 -22.35
C THR A 123 9.17 19.27 -21.23
N MET A 124 8.39 19.05 -20.17
CA MET A 124 8.38 19.87 -18.95
C MET A 124 8.36 18.94 -17.73
N ASP A 125 9.26 19.20 -16.78
CA ASP A 125 9.27 18.64 -15.43
C ASP A 125 9.43 19.83 -14.46
N TRP A 126 8.51 19.98 -13.51
CA TRP A 126 8.33 21.20 -12.70
C TRP A 126 9.29 21.25 -11.52
#